data_AF-B3ER01-F1
#
_entry.id   AF-B3ER01-F1
#
_cell.length_a   1.000
_cell.length_b   1.000
_cell.length_c   1.000
_cell.angle_alpha   90.00
_cell.angle_beta   90.00
_cell.angle_gamma   90.00
#
_symmetry.space_group_name_H-M   'P 1'
#
loop_
_entity.id
_entity.type
_entity.pdbx_description
1 polymer ?
#
loop_
_entity_poly.entity_id
_entity_poly.type
_entity_poly.pdbx_seq_one_letter_code
_entity_poly.pdbx_strand_id
1 'polypeptide(L)'
;MSIFKRRHFKYDIIIWAVRWYCKYGISYHDLEEMLSERGIQVDHCTIYRWVQFYAPKILDKLKWYWKPTRGYSWLTKATYQVNRTNLVIFQYREVRKDKNVPKDKLLYQKDAENKVATYNNRKYKTQFKQQLNKFIDLHSEIQASTYNFLKELTWGYGIAQSITYKLKRASFTGQIAWFDTDSDNRLYLHEKSSLHSKAIPSVNKKGIKYYMLVTYKPTPNWRIEAKYSITWHLEETSIGSGQEEIDGNTKNTVSLQLIYRF
;
A
#
# COMPACT_ATOMS: atom_id res chain seq x y z
N MET A 1 22.93 19.01 21.06
CA MET A 1 22.90 18.02 22.16
C MET A 1 21.88 18.33 23.28
N SER A 2 21.01 19.35 23.16
CA SER A 2 20.06 19.72 24.23
C SER A 2 18.91 18.73 24.50
N ILE A 3 18.67 17.77 23.60
CA ILE A 3 17.51 16.84 23.63
C ILE A 3 17.59 15.80 24.75
N PHE A 4 18.81 15.45 25.19
CA PHE A 4 19.07 14.48 26.26
C PHE A 4 19.42 15.15 27.60
N LYS A 5 19.24 16.48 27.71
CA LYS A 5 19.56 17.22 28.92
C LYS A 5 18.60 16.80 30.05
N ARG A 6 19.12 16.63 31.27
CA ARG A 6 18.37 16.23 32.48
C ARG A 6 17.74 14.82 32.41
N ARG A 7 18.40 13.87 31.74
CA ARG A 7 18.00 12.45 31.76
C ARG A 7 18.84 11.67 32.76
N HIS A 8 18.20 10.71 33.43
CA HIS A 8 18.85 9.81 34.40
C HIS A 8 19.90 8.92 33.74
N PHE A 9 19.63 8.48 32.51
CA PHE A 9 20.52 7.62 31.74
C PHE A 9 21.33 8.41 30.72
N LYS A 10 22.57 7.96 30.48
CA LYS A 10 23.45 8.52 29.45
C LYS A 10 22.78 8.42 28.07
N TYR A 11 23.01 9.43 27.25
CA TYR A 11 22.36 9.53 25.94
C TYR A 11 22.72 8.34 25.01
N ASP A 12 23.93 7.78 25.13
CA ASP A 12 24.36 6.63 24.32
C ASP A 12 23.50 5.39 24.58
N ILE A 13 23.14 5.14 25.85
CA ILE A 13 22.28 4.01 26.27
C ILE A 13 20.88 4.19 25.67
N ILE A 14 20.34 5.40 25.78
CA ILE A 14 19.03 5.75 25.25
C ILE A 14 18.99 5.57 23.73
N ILE A 15 19.99 6.10 23.02
CA ILE A 15 20.07 5.98 21.55
C ILE A 15 20.25 4.52 21.14
N TRP A 16 21.05 3.75 21.88
CA TRP A 16 21.27 2.33 21.60
C TRP A 16 19.95 1.56 21.65
N ALA A 17 19.20 1.66 22.75
CA ALA A 17 17.92 0.96 22.90
C ALA A 17 16.90 1.37 21.83
N VAL A 18 16.77 2.68 21.57
CA VAL A 18 15.84 3.21 20.55
C VAL A 18 16.24 2.75 19.15
N ARG A 19 17.53 2.73 18.82
CA ARG A 19 18.04 2.28 17.53
C ARG A 19 17.77 0.80 17.29
N TRP A 20 18.01 -0.06 18.28
CA TRP A 20 17.77 -1.50 18.16
C TRP A 20 16.29 -1.82 18.00
N TYR A 21 15.43 -1.15 18.77
CA TYR A 21 13.99 -1.22 18.57
C TYR A 21 13.59 -0.82 17.14
N CYS A 22 14.00 0.36 16.68
CA CYS A 22 13.59 0.88 15.36
C CYS A 22 14.16 0.09 14.18
N LYS A 23 15.36 -0.50 14.31
CA LYS A 23 16.03 -1.19 13.20
C LYS A 23 15.59 -2.65 13.08
N TYR A 24 15.40 -3.34 14.20
CA TYR A 24 15.19 -4.80 14.23
C TYR A 24 13.85 -5.22 14.82
N GLY A 25 13.06 -4.31 15.39
CA GLY A 25 11.75 -4.63 15.95
C GLY A 25 11.80 -5.50 17.22
N ILE A 26 12.91 -5.46 17.96
CA ILE A 26 13.11 -6.21 19.21
C ILE A 26 12.09 -5.78 20.26
N SER A 27 11.62 -6.70 21.11
CA SER A 27 10.65 -6.36 22.15
C SER A 27 11.28 -5.47 23.24
N TYR A 28 10.46 -4.75 24.00
CA TYR A 28 10.97 -3.89 25.08
C TYR A 28 11.57 -4.69 26.24
N HIS A 29 11.07 -5.90 26.49
CA HIS A 29 11.61 -6.80 27.51
C HIS A 29 12.98 -7.36 27.09
N ASP A 30 13.12 -7.78 25.83
CA ASP A 30 14.42 -8.26 25.34
C ASP A 30 15.47 -7.13 25.39
N LEU A 31 15.07 -5.87 25.10
CA LEU A 31 15.98 -4.73 25.23
C LEU A 31 16.36 -4.42 26.69
N GLU A 32 15.46 -4.66 27.64
CA GLU A 32 15.74 -4.58 29.07
C GLU A 32 16.75 -5.67 29.48
N GLU A 33 16.54 -6.91 29.04
CA GLU A 33 17.45 -8.03 29.29
C GLU A 33 18.85 -7.76 28.71
N MET A 34 18.93 -7.34 27.45
CA MET A 34 20.21 -6.97 26.80
C MET A 34 20.95 -5.81 27.49
N LEU A 35 20.22 -4.88 28.11
CA LEU A 35 20.83 -3.80 28.91
C LEU A 35 21.27 -4.32 30.28
N SER A 36 20.50 -5.22 30.88
CA SER A 36 20.82 -5.85 32.17
C SER A 36 22.09 -6.70 32.08
N GLU A 37 22.29 -7.45 30.99
CA GLU A 37 23.52 -8.22 30.72
C GLU A 37 24.77 -7.32 30.64
N ARG A 38 24.57 -6.05 30.27
CA ARG A 38 25.63 -5.03 30.21
C ARG A 38 25.77 -4.24 31.51
N GLY A 39 25.12 -4.69 32.59
CA GLY A 39 25.15 -4.06 33.90
C GLY A 39 24.29 -2.80 34.02
N ILE A 40 23.34 -2.58 33.11
CA ILE A 40 22.48 -1.39 33.10
C ILE A 40 21.05 -1.82 33.41
N GLN A 41 20.59 -1.57 34.63
CA GLN A 41 19.21 -1.85 35.02
C GLN A 41 18.27 -0.77 34.47
N VAL A 42 17.42 -1.13 33.51
CA VAL A 42 16.40 -0.26 32.91
C VAL A 42 15.12 -1.06 32.71
N ASP A 43 14.04 -0.60 33.32
CA ASP A 43 12.72 -1.19 33.12
C ASP A 43 12.19 -0.96 31.68
N HIS A 44 11.56 -1.97 31.09
CA HIS A 44 10.98 -1.94 29.74
C HIS A 44 9.99 -0.78 29.52
N CYS A 45 9.24 -0.32 30.54
CA CYS A 45 8.36 0.85 30.39
C CYS A 45 9.16 2.13 30.19
N THR A 46 10.36 2.21 30.77
CA THR A 46 11.29 3.32 30.54
C THR A 46 11.80 3.32 29.10
N ILE A 47 12.14 2.15 28.56
CA ILE A 47 12.55 1.98 27.15
C ILE A 47 11.39 2.35 26.21
N TYR A 48 10.17 1.90 26.50
CA TYR A 48 8.97 2.29 25.76
C TYR A 48 8.82 3.82 25.68
N ARG A 49 8.95 4.52 26.81
CA ARG A 49 8.87 5.99 26.85
C ARG A 49 9.99 6.65 26.04
N TRP A 50 11.19 6.07 26.02
CA TRP A 50 12.27 6.55 25.17
C TRP A 50 11.96 6.39 23.69
N VAL A 51 11.44 5.24 23.27
CA VAL A 51 11.08 5.01 21.87
C VAL A 51 10.00 5.99 21.43
N GLN A 52 8.91 6.11 22.19
CA GLN A 52 7.83 7.05 21.88
C GLN A 52 8.32 8.50 21.73
N PHE A 53 9.27 8.93 22.57
CA PHE A 53 9.75 10.31 22.57
C PHE A 53 10.89 10.59 21.58
N TYR A 54 11.88 9.69 21.49
CA TYR A 54 13.10 9.93 20.72
C TYR A 54 13.02 9.38 19.30
N ALA A 55 12.31 8.29 19.04
CA ALA A 55 12.17 7.76 17.68
C ALA A 55 11.66 8.81 16.67
N PRO A 56 10.57 9.56 16.93
CA PRO A 56 10.12 10.60 16.01
C PRO A 56 11.13 11.75 15.85
N LYS A 57 11.84 12.13 16.92
CA LYS A 57 12.85 13.20 16.88
C LYS A 57 14.11 12.80 16.10
N ILE A 58 14.55 11.55 16.26
CA ILE A 58 15.64 10.98 15.48
C ILE A 58 15.22 10.91 14.02
N LEU A 59 14.00 10.43 13.74
CA LEU A 59 13.44 10.40 12.41
C LEU A 59 13.41 11.80 11.76
N ASP A 60 12.97 12.84 12.48
CA ASP A 60 12.94 14.21 11.93
C ASP A 60 14.32 14.75 11.56
N LYS A 61 15.36 14.40 12.31
CA LYS A 61 16.75 14.73 11.95
C LYS A 61 17.25 13.91 10.78
N LEU A 62 16.95 12.61 10.76
CA LEU A 62 17.35 11.70 9.69
C LEU A 62 16.63 12.00 8.37
N LYS A 63 15.39 12.50 8.42
CA LYS A 63 14.62 12.91 7.24
C LYS A 63 15.40 13.83 6.32
N TRP A 64 16.23 14.74 6.86
CA TRP A 64 17.08 15.62 6.05
C TRP A 64 18.12 14.84 5.25
N TYR A 65 18.78 13.85 5.86
CA TYR A 65 19.76 12.98 5.23
C TYR A 65 19.13 11.94 4.30
N TRP A 66 17.86 11.59 4.53
CA TRP A 66 17.09 10.65 3.71
C TRP A 66 16.26 11.33 2.62
N LYS A 67 16.37 12.65 2.46
CA LYS A 67 15.81 13.31 1.27
C LYS A 67 16.53 12.72 0.05
N PRO A 68 15.81 12.20 -0.96
CA PRO A 68 16.46 11.79 -2.20
C PRO A 68 17.23 12.99 -2.74
N THR A 69 18.55 12.86 -2.86
CA THR A 69 19.47 13.95 -3.19
C THR A 69 19.15 14.54 -4.56
N ARG A 70 18.54 13.74 -5.45
CA ARG A 70 18.14 14.11 -6.80
C ARG A 70 16.82 13.44 -7.17
N GLY A 71 15.97 14.16 -7.90
CA GLY A 71 14.69 13.67 -8.41
C GLY A 71 13.51 14.58 -8.09
N TYR A 72 12.40 14.36 -8.80
CA TYR A 72 11.15 15.08 -8.61
C TYR A 72 9.96 14.11 -8.57
N SER A 73 8.88 14.56 -7.93
CA SER A 73 7.60 13.86 -7.93
C SER A 73 6.53 14.89 -8.21
N TRP A 74 5.86 14.74 -9.35
CA TRP A 74 4.78 15.61 -9.78
C TRP A 74 3.46 14.83 -9.74
N LEU A 75 2.39 15.46 -9.26
CA LEU A 75 1.03 14.92 -9.28
C LEU A 75 0.07 16.02 -9.75
N THR A 76 -0.49 15.86 -10.95
CA THR A 76 -1.61 16.66 -11.42
C THR A 76 -2.89 15.90 -11.17
N LYS A 77 -3.89 16.57 -10.60
CA LYS A 77 -5.26 16.06 -10.51
C LYS A 77 -6.22 17.10 -11.06
N ALA A 78 -6.89 16.77 -12.16
CA ALA A 78 -7.98 17.57 -12.71
C ALA A 78 -9.30 16.86 -12.37
N THR A 79 -10.27 17.61 -11.84
CA THR A 79 -11.61 17.09 -11.55
C THR A 79 -12.60 17.97 -12.30
N TYR A 80 -13.37 17.35 -13.18
CA TYR A 80 -14.37 18.02 -13.99
C TYR A 80 -15.75 17.47 -13.66
N GLN A 81 -16.64 18.35 -13.22
CA GLN A 81 -18.02 18.00 -12.96
C GLN A 81 -18.84 18.34 -14.20
N VAL A 82 -19.18 17.34 -15.00
CA VAL A 82 -19.94 17.54 -16.23
C VAL A 82 -21.37 17.99 -15.88
N ASN A 83 -22.01 17.23 -14.99
CA ASN A 83 -23.37 17.46 -14.48
C ASN A 83 -23.37 17.27 -12.96
N ARG A 84 -24.49 17.57 -12.28
CA ARG A 84 -24.65 17.30 -10.83
C ARG A 84 -24.40 15.83 -10.44
N THR A 85 -24.61 14.90 -11.36
CA THR A 85 -24.47 13.45 -11.16
C THR A 85 -23.21 12.82 -11.77
N ASN A 86 -22.50 13.56 -12.64
CA ASN A 86 -21.38 13.03 -13.42
C ASN A 86 -20.08 13.75 -13.06
N LEU A 87 -19.08 12.99 -12.65
CA LEU A 87 -17.78 13.47 -12.24
C LEU A 87 -16.69 12.72 -12.98
N VAL A 88 -15.79 13.46 -13.62
CA VAL A 88 -14.59 12.93 -14.26
C VAL A 88 -13.38 13.37 -13.45
N ILE A 89 -12.52 12.42 -13.09
CA ILE A 89 -11.26 12.70 -12.40
C ILE A 89 -10.13 12.18 -13.28
N PHE A 90 -9.23 13.07 -13.67
CA PHE A 90 -7.97 12.73 -14.32
C PHE A 90 -6.82 12.95 -13.33
N GLN A 91 -5.93 11.97 -13.24
CA GLN A 91 -4.75 12.00 -12.39
C GLN A 91 -3.53 11.57 -13.20
N TYR A 92 -2.51 12.41 -13.16
CA TYR A 92 -1.21 12.14 -13.73
C TYR A 92 -0.16 12.25 -12.65
N ARG A 93 0.68 11.22 -12.50
CA ARG A 93 1.79 11.22 -11.56
C ARG A 93 3.08 10.84 -12.29
N GLU A 94 4.10 11.67 -12.15
CA GLU A 94 5.46 11.35 -12.59
C GLU A 94 6.37 11.34 -11.37
N VAL A 95 7.15 10.27 -11.21
CA VAL A 95 8.17 10.16 -10.17
C VAL A 95 9.46 9.76 -10.84
N ARG A 96 10.42 10.69 -10.83
CA ARG A 96 11.80 10.42 -11.23
C ARG A 96 12.67 10.51 -10.00
N LYS A 97 13.18 9.38 -9.55
CA LYS A 97 14.02 9.31 -8.34
C LYS A 97 15.12 8.29 -8.52
N ASP A 98 16.14 8.45 -7.71
CA ASP A 98 17.24 7.53 -7.62
C ASP A 98 16.89 6.37 -6.68
N LYS A 99 17.17 5.14 -7.11
CA LYS A 99 16.95 3.90 -6.36
C LYS A 99 18.23 3.08 -6.36
N ASN A 100 18.55 2.47 -5.23
CA ASN A 100 19.66 1.53 -5.14
C ASN A 100 19.38 0.33 -6.04
N VAL A 101 20.36 -0.01 -6.87
CA VAL A 101 20.25 -1.18 -7.75
C VAL A 101 20.27 -2.43 -6.87
N PRO A 102 19.28 -3.34 -6.98
CA PRO A 102 19.31 -4.61 -6.28
C PRO A 102 20.57 -5.41 -6.62
N LYS A 103 21.13 -6.11 -5.63
CA LYS A 103 22.33 -6.93 -5.82
C LYS A 103 22.16 -7.99 -6.91
N ASP A 104 20.95 -8.51 -7.05
CA ASP A 104 20.61 -9.51 -8.08
C ASP A 104 20.74 -8.98 -9.52
N LYS A 105 20.60 -7.66 -9.74
CA LYS A 105 20.84 -7.03 -11.05
C LYS A 105 22.30 -6.57 -11.24
N LEU A 106 23.18 -6.81 -10.26
CA LEU A 106 24.60 -6.41 -10.25
C LEU A 106 25.57 -7.60 -10.42
N LEU A 107 25.06 -8.81 -10.69
CA LEU A 107 25.77 -10.09 -10.65
C LEU A 107 27.05 -10.20 -11.52
N TYR A 108 27.32 -9.26 -12.43
CA TYR A 108 28.46 -9.30 -13.35
C TYR A 108 29.48 -8.15 -13.20
N GLN A 109 29.34 -7.27 -12.19
CA GLN A 109 30.29 -6.17 -11.95
C GLN A 109 31.08 -6.37 -10.65
N LYS A 110 32.40 -6.55 -10.76
CA LYS A 110 33.35 -6.74 -9.63
C LYS A 110 33.46 -5.54 -8.67
N ASP A 111 32.89 -4.38 -9.01
CA ASP A 111 32.87 -3.14 -8.20
C ASP A 111 31.46 -2.80 -7.67
N ALA A 112 30.68 -3.80 -7.25
CA ALA A 112 29.26 -3.64 -6.91
C ALA A 112 28.99 -3.19 -5.47
N GLU A 113 29.59 -2.09 -5.02
CA GLU A 113 29.11 -1.40 -3.82
C GLU A 113 28.16 -0.26 -4.18
N ASN A 114 26.91 -0.38 -3.72
CA ASN A 114 25.90 0.69 -3.65
C ASN A 114 25.72 1.54 -4.92
N LYS A 115 25.56 0.91 -6.09
CA LYS A 115 25.21 1.63 -7.31
C LYS A 115 23.78 2.16 -7.24
N VAL A 116 23.64 3.45 -7.55
CA VAL A 116 22.36 4.15 -7.57
C VAL A 116 21.97 4.39 -9.03
N ALA A 117 20.74 4.03 -9.42
CA ALA A 117 20.22 4.28 -10.75
C ALA A 117 18.90 5.05 -10.66
N THR A 118 18.70 5.99 -11.59
CA THR A 118 17.44 6.73 -11.68
C THR A 118 16.36 5.84 -12.30
N TYR A 119 15.22 5.75 -11.63
CA TYR A 119 14.00 5.20 -12.22
C TYR A 119 13.06 6.34 -12.61
N ASN A 120 12.27 6.13 -13.66
CA ASN A 120 11.16 7.00 -14.01
C ASN A 120 9.86 6.19 -13.99
N ASN A 121 8.87 6.65 -13.21
CA ASN A 121 7.56 6.04 -13.12
C ASN A 121 6.50 7.08 -13.50
N ARG A 122 5.75 6.81 -14.57
CA ARG A 122 4.61 7.63 -15.00
C ARG A 122 3.34 6.83 -14.83
N LYS A 123 2.35 7.41 -14.15
CA LYS A 123 1.03 6.82 -13.94
C LYS A 123 -0.05 7.77 -14.43
N TYR A 124 -0.96 7.22 -15.21
CA TYR A 124 -2.16 7.86 -15.70
C TYR A 124 -3.34 7.13 -15.09
N LYS A 125 -4.29 7.88 -14.52
CA LYS A 125 -5.50 7.34 -13.94
C LYS A 125 -6.67 8.24 -14.29
N THR A 126 -7.67 7.67 -14.93
CA THR A 126 -8.92 8.35 -15.27
C THR A 126 -10.07 7.62 -14.61
N GLN A 127 -10.93 8.35 -13.91
CA GLN A 127 -12.12 7.82 -13.26
C GLN A 127 -13.35 8.57 -13.76
N PHE A 128 -14.37 7.82 -14.14
CA PHE A 128 -15.68 8.34 -14.51
C PHE A 128 -16.69 7.84 -13.48
N LYS A 129 -17.30 8.75 -12.74
CA LYS A 129 -18.38 8.45 -11.79
C LYS A 129 -19.66 9.03 -12.35
N GLN A 130 -20.65 8.18 -12.57
CA GLN A 130 -21.94 8.56 -13.12
C GLN A 130 -23.05 7.99 -12.27
N GLN A 131 -23.88 8.87 -11.71
CA GLN A 131 -25.11 8.46 -11.08
C GLN A 131 -26.24 8.52 -12.11
N LEU A 132 -26.64 7.37 -12.65
CA LEU A 132 -27.73 7.29 -13.63
C LEU A 132 -29.07 7.61 -12.97
N ASN A 133 -29.34 6.96 -11.83
CA ASN A 133 -30.57 7.11 -11.06
C ASN A 133 -30.25 7.11 -9.56
N LYS A 134 -31.23 7.40 -8.69
CA LYS A 134 -31.05 7.27 -7.23
C LYS A 134 -30.65 5.85 -6.79
N PHE A 135 -30.93 4.86 -7.62
CA PHE A 135 -30.65 3.44 -7.36
C PHE A 135 -29.37 2.92 -8.03
N ILE A 136 -28.82 3.59 -9.05
CA ILE A 136 -27.70 3.05 -9.83
C ILE A 136 -26.56 4.07 -9.90
N ASP A 137 -25.41 3.67 -9.38
CA ASP A 137 -24.14 4.37 -9.60
C ASP A 137 -23.24 3.51 -10.49
N LEU A 138 -22.64 4.14 -11.50
CA LEU A 138 -21.60 3.57 -12.34
C LEU A 138 -20.26 4.24 -11.99
N HIS A 139 -19.22 3.44 -11.94
CA HIS A 139 -17.85 3.92 -11.79
C HIS A 139 -16.91 3.14 -12.70
N SER A 140 -16.37 3.84 -13.69
CA SER A 140 -15.38 3.33 -14.65
C SER A 140 -14.01 3.89 -14.27
N GLU A 141 -12.99 3.06 -14.33
CA GLU A 141 -11.62 3.44 -14.02
C GLU A 141 -10.67 2.87 -15.06
N ILE A 142 -9.79 3.72 -15.59
CA ILE A 142 -8.73 3.33 -16.50
C ILE A 142 -7.41 3.76 -15.85
N GLN A 143 -6.47 2.85 -15.77
CA GLN A 143 -5.11 3.11 -15.33
C GLN A 143 -4.13 2.67 -16.40
N ALA A 144 -3.10 3.47 -16.61
CA ALA A 144 -1.95 3.11 -17.43
C ALA A 144 -0.68 3.54 -16.68
N SER A 145 0.38 2.78 -16.81
CA SER A 145 1.64 3.09 -16.15
C SER A 145 2.82 2.64 -16.99
N THR A 146 3.89 3.43 -16.94
CA THR A 146 5.18 3.08 -17.52
C THR A 146 6.24 3.22 -16.45
N TYR A 147 7.11 2.23 -16.40
CA TYR A 147 8.20 2.16 -15.45
C TYR A 147 9.50 1.87 -16.21
N ASN A 148 10.43 2.82 -16.14
CA ASN A 148 11.74 2.71 -16.73
C ASN A 148 12.78 2.62 -15.62
N PHE A 149 13.52 1.51 -15.59
CA PHE A 149 14.64 1.30 -14.68
C PHE A 149 15.76 0.58 -15.41
N LEU A 150 17.00 1.06 -15.28
CA LEU A 150 18.17 0.47 -15.96
C LEU A 150 18.02 0.30 -17.49
N LYS A 151 17.25 1.19 -18.15
CA LYS A 151 16.88 1.13 -19.59
C LYS A 151 15.91 0.00 -19.97
N GLU A 152 15.39 -0.74 -19.00
CA GLU A 152 14.26 -1.65 -19.20
C GLU A 152 12.96 -0.85 -19.07
N LEU A 153 12.26 -0.66 -20.18
CA LEU A 153 10.94 -0.05 -20.19
C LEU A 153 9.88 -1.13 -20.02
N THR A 154 9.15 -1.05 -18.92
CA THR A 154 7.98 -1.88 -18.63
C THR A 154 6.73 -1.01 -18.68
N TRP A 155 5.62 -1.58 -19.12
CA TRP A 155 4.35 -0.88 -19.20
C TRP A 155 3.23 -1.76 -18.63
N GLY A 156 2.07 -1.14 -18.44
CA GLY A 156 0.91 -1.87 -17.97
C GLY A 156 -0.32 -0.99 -17.91
N TYR A 157 -1.47 -1.58 -18.17
CA TYR A 157 -2.76 -0.92 -18.13
C TYR A 157 -3.79 -1.78 -17.43
N GLY A 158 -4.85 -1.13 -16.95
CA GLY A 158 -5.96 -1.80 -16.33
C GLY A 158 -7.23 -0.98 -16.49
N ILE A 159 -8.31 -1.67 -16.79
CA ILE A 159 -9.63 -1.10 -17.00
C ILE A 159 -10.57 -1.80 -16.01
N ALA A 160 -11.32 -1.03 -15.24
CA ALA A 160 -12.27 -1.54 -14.29
C ALA A 160 -13.62 -0.85 -14.46
N GLN A 161 -14.69 -1.63 -14.53
CA GLN A 161 -16.06 -1.15 -14.52
C GLN A 161 -16.75 -1.65 -13.27
N SER A 162 -17.32 -0.73 -12.49
CA SER A 162 -18.10 -1.04 -11.30
C SER A 162 -19.51 -0.49 -11.40
N ILE A 163 -20.45 -1.28 -10.90
CA ILE A 163 -21.88 -0.97 -10.88
C ILE A 163 -22.35 -1.15 -9.43
N THR A 164 -22.96 -0.12 -8.86
CA THR A 164 -23.58 -0.18 -7.54
C THR A 164 -25.08 0.02 -7.65
N TYR A 165 -25.83 -0.98 -7.24
CA TYR A 165 -27.27 -0.93 -7.09
C TYR A 165 -27.64 -0.67 -5.62
N LYS A 166 -28.35 0.42 -5.35
CA LYS A 166 -28.78 0.86 -4.02
C LYS A 166 -30.25 0.52 -3.84
N LEU A 167 -30.57 -0.17 -2.76
CA LEU A 167 -31.91 -0.41 -2.24
C LEU A 167 -32.04 0.26 -0.86
N LYS A 168 -33.26 0.33 -0.33
CA LYS A 168 -33.53 0.98 0.97
C LYS A 168 -32.72 0.38 2.13
N ARG A 169 -32.51 -0.94 2.12
CA ARG A 169 -31.78 -1.69 3.17
C ARG A 169 -30.58 -2.49 2.67
N ALA A 170 -30.32 -2.50 1.37
CA ALA A 170 -29.23 -3.27 0.77
C ALA A 170 -28.48 -2.45 -0.27
N SER A 171 -27.22 -2.74 -0.49
CA SER A 171 -26.51 -2.27 -1.69
C SER A 171 -25.66 -3.40 -2.25
N PHE A 172 -25.76 -3.58 -3.56
CA PHE A 172 -24.98 -4.55 -4.31
C PHE A 172 -23.97 -3.79 -5.15
N THR A 173 -22.68 -4.07 -4.99
CA THR A 173 -21.62 -3.54 -5.83
C THR A 173 -20.93 -4.69 -6.56
N GLY A 174 -20.98 -4.68 -7.88
CA GLY A 174 -20.19 -5.57 -8.73
C GLY A 174 -19.07 -4.80 -9.42
N GLN A 175 -17.91 -5.42 -9.62
CA GLN A 175 -16.86 -4.89 -10.49
C GLN A 175 -16.25 -6.00 -11.34
N ILE A 176 -15.94 -5.63 -12.57
CA ILE A 176 -15.08 -6.39 -13.47
C ILE A 176 -13.86 -5.52 -13.76
N ALA A 177 -12.67 -6.10 -13.61
CA ALA A 177 -11.41 -5.43 -13.86
C ALA A 177 -10.53 -6.32 -14.74
N TRP A 178 -10.07 -5.77 -15.87
CA TRP A 178 -9.07 -6.39 -16.73
C TRP A 178 -7.76 -5.64 -16.55
N PHE A 179 -6.66 -6.37 -16.41
CA PHE A 179 -5.33 -5.80 -16.24
C PHE A 179 -4.30 -6.61 -17.02
N ASP A 180 -3.30 -5.89 -17.51
CA ASP A 180 -2.13 -6.44 -18.18
C ASP A 180 -0.92 -5.59 -17.78
N THR A 181 0.05 -6.22 -17.13
CA THR A 181 1.19 -5.53 -16.52
C THR A 181 2.44 -6.39 -16.64
N ASP A 182 3.55 -5.78 -17.06
CA ASP A 182 4.85 -6.43 -16.99
C ASP A 182 5.29 -6.64 -15.53
N SER A 183 6.16 -7.63 -15.30
CA SER A 183 6.54 -8.16 -13.98
C SER A 183 6.92 -7.12 -12.92
N ASP A 184 7.59 -6.03 -13.31
CA ASP A 184 8.12 -5.00 -12.40
C ASP A 184 7.12 -3.85 -12.15
N ASN A 185 6.02 -3.80 -12.90
CA ASN A 185 5.05 -2.72 -12.84
C ASN A 185 3.77 -3.15 -12.13
N ARG A 186 3.44 -2.49 -11.01
CA ARG A 186 2.25 -2.81 -10.20
C ARG A 186 1.14 -1.78 -10.38
N LEU A 187 -0.03 -2.26 -10.78
CA LEU A 187 -1.25 -1.48 -10.82
C LEU A 187 -2.07 -1.67 -9.55
N TYR A 188 -2.73 -0.59 -9.13
CA TYR A 188 -3.59 -0.56 -7.96
C TYR A 188 -4.97 -0.10 -8.41
N LEU A 189 -5.70 -0.99 -9.06
CA LEU A 189 -7.07 -0.71 -9.49
C LEU A 189 -7.95 -0.49 -8.25
N HIS A 190 -8.83 0.51 -8.33
CA HIS A 190 -9.72 0.81 -7.23
C HIS A 190 -10.70 -0.34 -7.00
N GLU A 191 -10.61 -0.95 -5.83
CA GLU A 191 -11.55 -1.92 -5.33
C GLU A 191 -12.30 -1.32 -4.14
N LYS A 192 -13.63 -1.44 -4.12
CA LYS A 192 -14.39 -1.02 -2.95
C LYS A 192 -14.04 -1.98 -1.80
N SER A 193 -13.37 -1.46 -0.79
CA SER A 193 -13.04 -2.23 0.40
C SER A 193 -14.19 -2.19 1.40
N SER A 194 -14.23 -3.20 2.26
CA SER A 194 -15.12 -3.21 3.42
C SER A 194 -14.63 -2.14 4.40
N LEU A 195 -15.51 -1.60 5.24
CA LEU A 195 -15.23 -0.40 6.04
C LEU A 195 -13.93 -0.48 6.86
N HIS A 196 -13.59 -1.68 7.34
CA HIS A 196 -12.39 -1.93 8.17
C HIS A 196 -11.26 -2.65 7.43
N SER A 197 -11.41 -3.01 6.15
CA SER A 197 -10.31 -3.58 5.37
C SER A 197 -9.55 -2.49 4.60
N LYS A 198 -8.27 -2.31 4.94
CA LYS A 198 -7.36 -1.31 4.31
C LYS A 198 -6.48 -1.90 3.20
N ALA A 199 -6.56 -3.20 2.94
CA ALA A 199 -5.77 -3.84 1.89
C ALA A 199 -6.31 -3.42 0.51
N ILE A 200 -5.49 -2.70 -0.24
CA ILE A 200 -5.69 -2.49 -1.68
C ILE A 200 -4.82 -3.54 -2.37
N PRO A 201 -5.40 -4.60 -2.96
CA PRO A 201 -4.62 -5.62 -3.63
C PRO A 201 -3.91 -4.99 -4.82
N SER A 202 -2.59 -5.18 -4.89
CA SER A 202 -1.85 -4.93 -6.12
C SER A 202 -2.17 -6.02 -7.11
N VAL A 203 -2.25 -5.65 -8.36
CA VAL A 203 -2.49 -6.59 -9.43
C VAL A 203 -1.30 -6.56 -10.38
N ASN A 204 -0.79 -7.76 -10.70
CA ASN A 204 0.44 -7.99 -11.46
C ASN A 204 0.15 -9.00 -12.59
N LYS A 205 0.96 -8.95 -13.65
CA LYS A 205 0.80 -9.78 -14.87
C LYS A 205 -0.54 -9.53 -15.56
N LYS A 206 -1.09 -10.55 -16.20
CA LYS A 206 -2.31 -10.48 -17.00
C LYS A 206 -3.42 -11.32 -16.39
N GLY A 207 -4.59 -10.72 -16.26
CA GLY A 207 -5.71 -11.41 -15.66
C GLY A 207 -6.99 -10.59 -15.62
N ILE A 208 -8.05 -11.24 -15.15
CA ILE A 208 -9.34 -10.64 -14.95
C ILE A 208 -9.73 -10.82 -13.48
N LYS A 209 -10.19 -9.75 -12.86
CA LYS A 209 -10.68 -9.75 -11.49
C LYS A 209 -12.15 -9.39 -11.44
N TYR A 210 -12.91 -10.24 -10.77
CA TYR A 210 -14.30 -10.02 -10.45
C TYR A 210 -14.44 -9.83 -8.95
N TYR A 211 -15.26 -8.88 -8.52
CA TYR A 211 -15.74 -8.91 -7.14
C TYR A 211 -17.21 -8.53 -7.06
N MET A 212 -17.86 -9.10 -6.06
CA MET A 212 -19.19 -8.75 -5.62
C MET A 212 -19.14 -8.39 -4.13
N LEU A 213 -19.69 -7.24 -3.78
CA LEU A 213 -19.84 -6.77 -2.42
C LEU A 213 -21.33 -6.53 -2.15
N VAL A 214 -21.86 -7.24 -1.18
CA VAL A 214 -23.22 -7.07 -0.67
C VAL A 214 -23.13 -6.40 0.69
N THR A 215 -23.83 -5.28 0.85
CA THR A 215 -24.01 -4.63 2.15
C THR A 215 -25.47 -4.66 2.50
N TYR A 216 -25.84 -5.27 3.62
CA TYR A 216 -27.20 -5.35 4.12
C TYR A 216 -27.32 -4.69 5.49
N LYS A 217 -28.37 -3.88 5.67
CA LYS A 217 -28.68 -3.13 6.89
C LYS A 217 -30.12 -3.47 7.30
N PRO A 218 -30.33 -4.59 8.01
CA PRO A 218 -31.68 -5.01 8.42
C PRO A 218 -32.32 -3.97 9.35
N THR A 219 -31.53 -3.39 10.24
CA THR A 219 -31.89 -2.29 11.14
C THR A 219 -30.79 -1.21 11.10
N PRO A 220 -31.03 0.01 11.62
CA PRO A 220 -30.03 1.07 11.63
C PRO A 220 -28.73 0.70 12.37
N ASN A 221 -28.82 -0.18 13.37
CA ASN A 221 -27.70 -0.57 14.23
C ASN A 221 -26.87 -1.69 13.62
N TRP A 222 -27.47 -2.56 12.79
CA TRP A 222 -26.78 -3.71 12.22
C TRP A 222 -26.36 -3.44 10.76
N ARG A 223 -25.11 -3.79 10.45
CA ARG A 223 -24.57 -3.75 9.09
C ARG A 223 -23.80 -5.04 8.82
N ILE A 224 -24.23 -5.77 7.80
CA ILE A 224 -23.62 -7.01 7.35
C ILE A 224 -22.98 -6.74 6.00
N GLU A 225 -21.72 -7.08 5.83
CA GLU A 225 -20.98 -6.97 4.58
C GLU A 225 -20.42 -8.33 4.19
N ALA A 226 -20.74 -8.76 2.97
CA ALA A 226 -20.20 -9.96 2.37
C ALA A 226 -19.52 -9.59 1.06
N LYS A 227 -18.23 -9.91 0.95
CA LYS A 227 -17.42 -9.69 -0.23
C LYS A 227 -16.91 -11.01 -0.76
N TYR A 228 -17.09 -11.22 -2.04
CA TYR A 228 -16.53 -12.34 -2.78
C TYR A 228 -15.73 -11.79 -3.95
N SER A 229 -14.49 -12.23 -4.12
CA SER A 229 -13.65 -11.86 -5.25
C SER A 229 -12.97 -13.07 -5.86
N ILE A 230 -12.96 -13.12 -7.18
CA ILE A 230 -12.26 -14.10 -7.99
C ILE A 230 -11.22 -13.34 -8.81
N THR A 231 -9.97 -13.77 -8.75
CA THR A 231 -8.91 -13.26 -9.63
C THR A 231 -8.44 -14.41 -10.50
N TRP A 232 -8.63 -14.27 -11.81
CA TRP A 232 -8.18 -15.23 -12.79
C TRP A 232 -6.92 -14.70 -13.47
N HIS A 233 -5.82 -15.41 -13.31
CA HIS A 233 -4.55 -15.14 -13.97
C HIS A 233 -4.52 -15.94 -15.28
N LEU A 234 -4.30 -15.27 -16.41
CA LEU A 234 -4.41 -15.91 -17.74
C LEU A 234 -3.18 -16.74 -18.12
N GLU A 235 -2.01 -16.41 -17.57
CA GLU A 235 -0.71 -16.93 -18.01
C GLU A 235 0.07 -17.64 -16.88
N GLU A 236 -0.52 -17.76 -15.68
CA GLU A 236 0.11 -18.44 -14.53
C GLU A 236 -0.48 -19.82 -14.31
N THR A 237 0.37 -20.79 -14.00
CA THR A 237 -0.02 -22.15 -13.61
C THR A 237 -0.13 -22.32 -12.09
N SER A 238 0.59 -21.50 -11.32
CA SER A 238 0.45 -21.39 -9.85
C SER A 238 0.54 -19.94 -9.39
N ILE A 239 -0.16 -19.60 -8.31
CA ILE A 239 -0.22 -18.24 -7.75
C ILE A 239 0.42 -18.23 -6.36
N GLY A 240 1.43 -17.37 -6.16
CA GLY A 240 2.12 -17.22 -4.87
C GLY A 240 3.45 -17.96 -4.82
N SER A 241 4.01 -18.11 -3.62
CA SER A 241 5.20 -18.94 -3.39
C SER A 241 5.21 -19.51 -1.98
N GLY A 242 5.76 -20.72 -1.82
CA GLY A 242 5.86 -21.39 -0.52
C GLY A 242 4.50 -21.87 0.00
N GLN A 243 4.23 -21.66 1.29
CA GLN A 243 2.98 -22.15 1.93
C GLN A 243 1.71 -21.42 1.48
N GLU A 244 1.84 -20.31 0.74
CA GLU A 244 0.71 -19.58 0.15
C GLU A 244 0.52 -19.88 -1.35
N GLU A 245 1.24 -20.88 -1.88
CA GLU A 245 1.11 -21.30 -3.27
C GLU A 245 -0.25 -21.95 -3.50
N ILE A 246 -1.01 -21.40 -4.44
CA ILE A 246 -2.25 -21.97 -4.94
C ILE A 246 -1.92 -22.69 -6.24
N ASP A 247 -2.19 -24.00 -6.26
CA ASP A 247 -2.13 -24.79 -7.49
C ASP A 247 -3.31 -24.38 -8.39
N GLY A 248 -2.99 -23.84 -9.56
CA GLY A 248 -3.96 -23.29 -10.50
C GLY A 248 -3.94 -21.77 -10.63
N ASN A 249 -4.73 -21.30 -11.59
CA ASN A 249 -4.70 -19.93 -12.09
C ASN A 249 -5.81 -19.04 -11.55
N THR A 250 -6.57 -19.52 -10.56
CA THR A 250 -7.68 -18.77 -9.94
C THR A 250 -7.46 -18.60 -8.45
N LYS A 251 -7.63 -17.35 -7.98
CA LYS A 251 -7.59 -17.01 -6.55
C LYS A 251 -8.95 -16.51 -6.11
N ASN A 252 -9.56 -17.26 -5.20
CA ASN A 252 -10.83 -16.90 -4.57
C ASN A 252 -10.58 -16.28 -3.20
N THR A 253 -11.31 -15.22 -2.87
CA THR A 253 -11.23 -14.59 -1.56
C THR A 253 -12.63 -14.22 -1.10
N VAL A 254 -12.97 -14.69 0.11
CA VAL A 254 -14.22 -14.39 0.78
C VAL A 254 -13.88 -13.51 1.98
N SER A 255 -14.66 -12.46 2.21
CA SER A 255 -14.58 -11.64 3.41
C SER A 255 -15.97 -11.35 3.92
N LEU A 256 -16.23 -11.73 5.17
CA LEU A 256 -17.47 -11.46 5.87
C LEU A 256 -17.17 -10.50 7.03
N GLN A 257 -17.97 -9.44 7.14
CA GLN A 257 -17.92 -8.53 8.28
C GLN A 257 -19.33 -8.29 8.81
N LEU A 258 -19.45 -8.30 10.13
CA LEU A 258 -20.66 -7.94 10.84
C LEU A 258 -20.32 -6.79 11.78
N ILE A 259 -21.05 -5.69 11.63
CA ILE A 259 -20.80 -4.44 12.34
C ILE A 259 -22.08 -4.06 13.08
N TYR A 260 -21.97 -3.94 14.40
CA TYR A 260 -23.03 -3.38 15.24
C TYR A 260 -22.64 -1.98 15.70
N ARG A 261 -23.55 -1.02 15.54
CA ARG A 261 -23.44 0.35 16.03
C ARG A 261 -24.34 0.50 17.24
N PHE A 262 -23.72 0.75 18.39
CA PHE A 262 -24.38 1.16 19.62
C PHE A 262 -24.87 2.61 19.50
#